data_AF-A0A7R9LCZ7-F1
#
_entry.id   AF-A0A7R9LCZ7-F1
#
_cell.length_a   1.000
_cell.length_b   1.000
_cell.length_c   1.000
_cell.angle_alpha   90.00
_cell.angle_beta   90.00
_cell.angle_gamma   90.00
#
_symmetry.space_group_name_H-M   'P 1'
#
loop_
_entity.id
_entity.type
_entity.pdbx_description
1 polymer ?
#
loop_
_entity_poly.entity_id
_entity_poly.type
_entity_poly.pdbx_seq_one_letter_code
_entity_poly.pdbx_strand_id
1 'polypeptide(L)'
;MDFHVFVDRNDFHSGDPFNDRSLFNLMGDQWRKMRSVISPTFSSGKMRAMHPIIIDCVKRLEEYLEKKAANKEELEMKKIMGNLTMDVIASCAFGTKIDTLICRSEWDPEIVWE
;
A
#
# COMPACT_ATOMS: atom_id res chain seq x y z
N MET A 1 2.46 3.34 -22.30
CA MET A 1 2.45 1.86 -22.33
C MET A 1 1.36 1.43 -23.30
N ASP A 2 1.67 0.52 -24.21
CA ASP A 2 0.69 0.03 -25.18
C ASP A 2 -0.17 -1.08 -24.55
N PHE A 3 -1.31 -0.70 -23.96
CA PHE A 3 -2.17 -1.63 -23.23
C PHE A 3 -3.05 -2.50 -24.11
N HIS A 4 -3.09 -2.23 -25.42
CA HIS A 4 -3.86 -3.03 -26.37
C HIS A 4 -3.17 -4.35 -26.70
N VAL A 5 -1.85 -4.43 -26.51
CA VAL A 5 -1.04 -5.62 -26.82
C VAL A 5 -0.88 -6.55 -25.61
N PHE A 6 -0.94 -6.03 -24.39
CA PHE A 6 -0.58 -6.78 -23.16
C PHE A 6 -1.76 -7.04 -22.23
N VAL A 7 -2.82 -7.62 -22.79
CA VAL A 7 -4.06 -7.95 -22.06
C VAL A 7 -3.89 -9.23 -21.24
N ASP A 8 -3.14 -10.21 -21.76
CA ASP A 8 -3.06 -11.54 -21.16
C ASP A 8 -1.65 -11.83 -20.61
N ARG A 9 -1.38 -11.39 -19.37
CA ARG A 9 -0.03 -11.45 -18.76
C ARG A 9 0.21 -12.62 -17.82
N ASN A 10 -0.85 -13.23 -17.26
CA ASN A 10 -0.70 -14.14 -16.13
C ASN A 10 -1.84 -15.18 -16.08
N ASP A 11 -1.72 -16.28 -16.82
CA ASP A 11 -2.68 -17.41 -16.77
C ASP A 11 -2.52 -18.21 -15.47
N PHE A 12 -2.79 -17.54 -14.36
CA PHE A 12 -2.65 -18.07 -13.01
C PHE A 12 -4.05 -18.23 -12.41
N HIS A 13 -4.50 -19.48 -12.37
CA HIS A 13 -5.73 -19.90 -11.72
C HIS A 13 -5.39 -20.50 -10.36
N SER A 14 -5.72 -19.79 -9.28
CA SER A 14 -5.50 -20.30 -7.93
C SER A 14 -6.64 -21.20 -7.45
N GLY A 15 -7.76 -21.24 -8.17
CA GLY A 15 -8.98 -21.94 -7.76
C GLY A 15 -9.78 -21.21 -6.67
N ASP A 16 -9.30 -20.03 -6.26
CA ASP A 16 -9.98 -19.14 -5.33
C ASP A 16 -10.74 -18.06 -6.13
N PRO A 17 -12.07 -17.96 -5.98
CA PRO A 17 -12.88 -17.03 -6.78
C PRO A 17 -12.50 -15.55 -6.61
N PHE A 18 -11.88 -15.16 -5.48
CA PHE A 18 -11.49 -13.78 -5.24
C PHE A 18 -10.20 -13.44 -5.98
N ASN A 19 -9.18 -14.30 -5.86
CA ASN A 19 -7.91 -14.11 -6.54
C ASN A 19 -8.04 -14.24 -8.07
N ASP A 20 -8.85 -15.18 -8.57
CA ASP A 20 -9.08 -15.37 -10.01
C ASP A 20 -9.83 -14.18 -10.65
N ARG A 21 -10.55 -13.39 -9.84
CA ARG A 21 -11.24 -12.16 -10.28
C ARG A 21 -10.45 -10.87 -10.04
N SER A 22 -9.23 -10.99 -9.51
CA SER A 22 -8.34 -9.84 -9.32
C SER A 22 -7.89 -9.28 -10.68
N LEU A 23 -7.68 -7.96 -10.76
CA LEU A 23 -7.20 -7.30 -11.98
C LEU A 23 -5.90 -7.94 -12.52
N PHE A 24 -5.08 -8.55 -11.66
CA PHE A 24 -3.84 -9.19 -12.05
C PHE A 24 -4.03 -10.51 -12.82
N ASN A 25 -5.17 -11.19 -12.64
CA ASN A 25 -5.47 -12.50 -13.23
C ASN A 25 -6.62 -12.47 -14.24
N LEU A 26 -7.35 -11.34 -14.35
CA LEU A 26 -8.33 -11.15 -15.41
C LEU A 26 -7.65 -11.10 -16.78
N MET A 27 -8.34 -11.64 -17.79
CA MET A 27 -7.90 -11.71 -19.18
C MET A 27 -8.86 -10.98 -20.14
N GLY A 28 -8.40 -10.75 -21.36
CA GLY A 28 -9.20 -10.22 -22.45
C GLY A 28 -9.99 -8.94 -22.10
N ASP A 29 -11.25 -8.92 -22.52
CA ASP A 29 -12.13 -7.77 -22.34
C ASP A 29 -12.49 -7.49 -20.87
N GLN A 30 -12.48 -8.52 -20.01
CA GLN A 30 -12.77 -8.34 -18.57
C GLN A 30 -11.67 -7.53 -17.90
N TRP A 31 -10.41 -7.87 -18.21
CA TRP A 31 -9.27 -7.08 -17.79
C TRP A 31 -9.35 -5.64 -18.30
N ARG A 32 -9.67 -5.47 -19.60
CA ARG A 32 -9.77 -4.15 -20.22
C ARG A 32 -10.82 -3.29 -19.53
N LYS A 33 -11.98 -3.87 -19.21
CA LYS A 33 -13.07 -3.19 -18.52
C LYS A 33 -12.70 -2.83 -17.08
N MET A 34 -12.11 -3.74 -16.31
CA MET A 34 -11.71 -3.44 -14.93
C MET A 34 -10.59 -2.39 -14.90
N ARG A 35 -9.63 -2.49 -15.81
CA ARG A 35 -8.52 -1.54 -15.93
C ARG A 35 -8.99 -0.14 -16.29
N SER A 36 -9.96 0.01 -17.19
CA SER A 36 -10.49 1.33 -17.57
C SER A 36 -11.17 2.05 -16.40
N VAL A 37 -11.72 1.29 -15.43
CA VAL A 37 -12.29 1.83 -14.19
C VAL A 37 -11.21 2.28 -13.21
N ILE A 38 -10.13 1.52 -13.05
CA ILE A 38 -9.09 1.78 -12.02
C ILE A 38 -8.04 2.80 -12.49
N SER A 39 -7.66 2.77 -13.77
CA SER A 39 -6.57 3.59 -14.31
C SER A 39 -6.72 5.12 -14.08
N PRO A 40 -7.93 5.72 -14.17
CA PRO A 40 -8.12 7.15 -13.92
C PRO A 40 -7.66 7.63 -12.53
N THR A 41 -7.72 6.76 -11.52
CA THR A 41 -7.27 7.05 -10.15
C THR A 41 -5.78 7.36 -10.07
N PHE A 42 -4.99 6.81 -11.00
CA PHE A 42 -3.55 7.02 -11.09
C PHE A 42 -3.15 8.06 -12.14
N SER A 43 -4.09 8.89 -12.60
CA SER A 43 -3.79 10.04 -13.45
C SER A 43 -2.90 11.06 -12.73
N SER A 44 -2.13 11.84 -13.48
CA SER A 44 -1.20 12.84 -12.91
C SER A 44 -1.91 13.88 -12.02
N GLY A 45 -3.18 14.21 -12.31
CA GLY A 45 -3.99 15.09 -11.48
C GLY A 45 -4.33 14.46 -10.13
N LYS A 46 -4.76 13.20 -10.12
CA LYS A 46 -5.10 12.46 -8.89
C LYS A 46 -3.85 12.16 -8.06
N MET A 47 -2.75 11.77 -8.70
CA MET A 47 -1.46 11.58 -8.02
C MET A 47 -0.97 12.85 -7.33
N ARG A 48 -1.11 14.02 -7.99
CA ARG A 48 -0.81 15.31 -7.36
C ARG A 48 -1.72 15.61 -6.16
N ALA A 49 -2.99 15.22 -6.20
CA ALA A 49 -3.89 15.35 -5.06
C ALA A 49 -3.55 14.40 -3.90
N MET A 50 -2.94 13.23 -4.16
CA MET A 50 -2.44 12.31 -3.14
C MET A 50 -1.14 12.79 -2.49
N HIS A 51 -0.31 13.56 -3.21
CA HIS A 51 0.98 14.06 -2.71
C HIS A 51 0.94 14.65 -1.28
N PRO A 52 0.03 15.59 -0.92
CA PRO A 52 -0.01 16.12 0.44
C PRO A 52 -0.29 15.04 1.50
N ILE A 53 -1.09 14.02 1.17
CA ILE A 53 -1.38 12.89 2.07
C ILE A 53 -0.10 12.05 2.30
N ILE A 54 0.66 11.81 1.23
CA ILE A 54 1.93 11.08 1.31
C ILE A 54 2.92 11.85 2.20
N ILE A 55 3.02 13.17 2.02
CA ILE A 55 3.88 14.02 2.85
C ILE A 55 3.48 13.96 4.33
N ASP A 56 2.18 13.95 4.65
CA ASP A 56 1.70 13.79 6.04
C ASP A 56 2.14 12.45 6.65
N CYS A 57 2.15 11.37 5.86
CA CYS A 57 2.64 10.06 6.32
C CYS A 57 4.16 10.07 6.56
N VAL A 58 4.93 10.72 5.67
CA VAL A 58 6.39 10.82 5.80
C VAL A 58 6.77 11.66 7.01
N LYS A 59 6.09 12.78 7.27
CA LYS A 59 6.35 13.61 8.46
C LYS A 59 6.16 12.85 9.77
N ARG A 60 5.08 12.06 9.88
CA ARG A 60 4.86 11.19 11.04
C ARG A 60 5.98 10.16 11.20
N LEU A 61 6.50 9.64 10.10
CA LEU A 61 7.66 8.76 10.12
C LEU A 61 8.94 9.49 10.58
N GLU A 62 9.19 10.70 10.10
CA GLU A 62 10.33 11.52 10.52
C GLU A 62 10.30 11.76 12.04
N GLU A 63 9.16 12.17 12.59
CA GLU A 63 8.98 12.35 14.04
C GLU A 63 9.21 11.06 14.84
N TYR A 64 8.79 9.91 14.29
CA TYR A 64 9.03 8.61 14.91
C TYR A 64 10.54 8.27 14.90
N LEU A 65 11.22 8.48 13.78
CA LEU A 65 12.64 8.20 13.62
C LEU A 65 13.50 9.11 14.51
N GLU A 66 13.15 10.40 14.63
CA GLU A 66 13.84 11.34 15.52
C GLU A 66 13.79 10.88 16.99
N LYS A 67 12.62 10.43 17.46
CA LYS A 67 12.46 9.89 18.82
C LYS A 67 13.31 8.64 19.04
N LYS A 68 13.31 7.72 18.07
CA LYS A 68 14.11 6.48 18.15
C LYS A 68 15.61 6.73 18.07
N ALA A 69 16.03 7.68 17.23
CA ALA A 69 17.42 8.10 17.12
C ALA A 69 17.94 8.74 18.42
N ALA A 70 17.12 9.55 19.08
CA ALA A 70 17.47 10.14 20.38
C ALA A 70 17.75 9.06 21.45
N ASN A 71 17.03 7.94 21.39
CA ASN A 71 17.22 6.79 22.27
C ASN A 71 18.33 5.82 21.81
N LYS A 72 18.97 6.08 20.65
CA LYS A 72 19.95 5.20 20.00
C LYS A 72 19.45 3.75 19.81
N GLU A 73 18.16 3.61 19.51
CA GLU A 73 17.55 2.32 19.26
C GLU A 73 17.93 1.79 17.87
N GLU A 74 18.18 0.47 17.77
CA GLU A 74 18.33 -0.19 16.48
C GLU A 74 16.96 -0.32 15.79
N LEU A 75 16.94 -0.11 14.48
CA LEU A 75 15.71 -0.04 13.70
C LEU A 75 15.72 -1.00 12.53
N GLU A 76 14.68 -1.82 12.44
CA GLU A 76 14.46 -2.68 11.28
C GLU A 76 13.82 -1.88 10.12
N MET A 77 14.65 -1.38 9.21
CA MET A 77 14.21 -0.52 8.11
C MET A 77 13.16 -1.17 7.20
N LYS A 78 13.20 -2.50 7.02
CA LYS A 78 12.20 -3.23 6.21
C LYS A 78 10.80 -3.10 6.82
N LYS A 79 10.69 -3.27 8.13
CA LYS A 79 9.44 -3.13 8.89
C LYS A 79 8.93 -1.69 8.84
N ILE A 80 9.81 -0.72 9.04
CA ILE A 80 9.47 0.71 9.03
C ILE A 80 8.93 1.15 7.66
N MET A 81 9.61 0.78 6.58
CA MET A 81 9.14 1.10 5.22
C MET A 81 7.83 0.37 4.89
N GLY A 82 7.66 -0.86 5.37
CA GLY A 82 6.38 -1.57 5.29
C GLY A 82 5.23 -0.78 5.92
N ASN A 83 5.43 -0.29 7.15
CA ASN A 83 4.45 0.51 7.88
C ASN A 83 4.13 1.83 7.15
N LEU A 84 5.15 2.53 6.64
CA LEU A 84 4.95 3.74 5.84
C LEU A 84 4.07 3.46 4.61
N THR A 85 4.37 2.40 3.85
CA THR A 85 3.59 2.07 2.65
C THR A 85 2.13 1.71 2.98
N MET A 86 1.91 1.03 4.11
CA MET A 86 0.57 0.70 4.60
C MET A 86 -0.22 1.97 4.96
N ASP A 87 0.38 2.89 5.70
CA ASP A 87 -0.26 4.16 6.07
C ASP A 87 -0.57 5.04 4.86
N VAL A 88 0.33 5.06 3.86
CA VAL A 88 0.13 5.79 2.61
C VAL A 88 -1.06 5.23 1.83
N ILE A 89 -1.16 3.91 1.66
CA ILE A 89 -2.28 3.28 0.94
C ILE A 89 -3.58 3.45 1.73
N ALA A 90 -3.56 3.23 3.05
CA ALA A 90 -4.72 3.43 3.91
C ALA A 90 -5.30 4.85 3.78
N SER A 91 -4.42 5.85 3.83
CA SER A 91 -4.82 7.25 3.75
C SER A 91 -5.26 7.65 2.35
N CYS A 92 -4.54 7.23 1.30
CA CYS A 92 -4.83 7.65 -0.08
C CYS A 92 -6.04 6.92 -0.68
N ALA A 93 -6.19 5.62 -0.42
CA ALA A 93 -7.23 4.80 -1.03
C ALA A 93 -8.53 4.78 -0.21
N PHE A 94 -8.43 4.79 1.12
CA PHE A 94 -9.58 4.64 2.01
C PHE A 94 -9.89 5.88 2.86
N GLY A 95 -9.02 6.89 2.84
CA GLY A 95 -9.21 8.10 3.65
C GLY A 95 -9.01 7.87 5.15
N THR A 96 -8.40 6.74 5.53
CA THR A 96 -8.24 6.32 6.93
C THR A 96 -6.80 6.51 7.39
N LYS A 97 -6.62 7.14 8.55
CA LYS A 97 -5.32 7.21 9.24
C LYS A 97 -5.20 6.03 10.20
N ILE A 98 -4.21 5.17 10.01
CA ILE A 98 -4.03 3.92 10.78
C ILE A 98 -2.87 4.02 11.78
N ASP A 99 -2.01 5.05 11.69
CA ASP A 99 -0.86 5.27 12.58
C ASP A 99 -0.10 3.98 12.90
N THR A 100 0.23 3.21 11.85
CA THR A 100 0.77 1.85 11.97
C THR A 100 2.09 1.78 12.75
N LEU A 101 2.86 2.88 12.77
CA LEU A 101 4.10 3.02 13.53
C LEU A 101 3.88 3.02 15.06
N ILE A 102 2.69 3.44 15.52
CA ILE A 102 2.32 3.49 16.94
C ILE A 102 1.51 2.24 17.32
N CYS A 103 0.53 1.87 16.50
CA CYS A 103 -0.39 0.76 16.80
C CYS A 103 0.31 -0.61 16.90
N ARG A 104 1.43 -0.84 16.18
CA ARG A 104 2.12 -2.14 16.20
C ARG A 104 2.94 -2.37 17.47
N SER A 105 3.35 -1.34 18.23
CA SER A 105 4.08 -1.58 19.49
C SER A 105 3.20 -2.20 20.59
N GLU A 106 1.89 -2.13 20.44
CA GLU A 106 0.92 -2.76 21.36
C GLU A 106 0.63 -4.23 20.99
N TRP A 107 0.89 -4.62 19.73
CA TRP A 107 0.70 -5.97 19.20
C TRP A 107 2.05 -6.61 18.88
N ASP A 108 2.92 -6.72 19.90
CA ASP A 108 4.09 -7.57 19.81
C ASP A 108 3.68 -9.00 20.20
N PRO A 109 3.66 -9.96 19.27
CA PRO A 109 3.31 -11.34 19.63
C PRO A 109 4.30 -11.94 20.65
N GLU A 110 5.50 -11.39 20.82
CA GLU A 110 6.42 -11.78 21.89
C GLU A 110 5.98 -11.29 23.28
N ILE A 111 5.16 -10.24 23.39
CA ILE A 111 4.64 -9.71 24.66
C ILE A 111 3.30 -10.35 25.05
N VAL A 112 2.52 -10.85 24.09
CA VAL A 112 1.15 -11.36 24.31
C VAL A 112 1.10 -12.85 24.69
N TRP A 113 2.22 -13.58 24.56
CA TRP A 113 2.33 -15.00 24.93
C TRP A 113 3.19 -15.27 26.17
N GLU A 114 3.44 -14.25 27.00
CA GLU A 114 3.84 -14.39 28.42
C GLU A 114 2.68 -14.00 29.35
#